data_AF-A0A7S2XMF9-F1
#
_entry.id   AF-A0A7S2XMF9-F1
#
_cell.length_a   1.000
_cell.length_b   1.000
_cell.length_c   1.000
_cell.angle_alpha   90.00
_cell.angle_beta   90.00
_cell.angle_gamma   90.00
#
_symmetry.space_group_name_H-M   'P 1'
#
loop_
_entity.id
_entity.type
_entity.pdbx_description
1 polymer ?
#
loop_
_entity_poly.entity_id
_entity_poly.type
_entity_poly.pdbx_seq_one_letter_code
_entity_poly.pdbx_strand_id
1 'polypeptide(L)'
;MADITIDSETIEKAKEILDEAAKLLIRNFPAIRELASQIVEVVFVPRAIGRQLVLAVALETGMITLNQLLYIGKALMANFSSRSRLIGQLETEQLSSQTQDEWMDIAEQIDNIQTNDAWRSEPACALYESERISARIDEFVHLMRRRDIFDLMFTLRGGIARNKFGLLHEGLFSRALAGTKVLVETYHNVVCAALDFCCDAPVLPGDDPIPTEARLAFF
;
A
#
# COMPACT_ATOMS: atom_id res chain seq x y z
N MET A 1 -70.75 25.67 0.25
CA MET A 1 -70.47 26.93 0.97
C MET A 1 -68.96 27.08 1.01
N ALA A 2 -68.29 27.92 0.22
CA ALA A 2 -68.69 29.03 -0.63
C ALA A 2 -67.89 28.97 -1.95
N ASP A 3 -68.59 29.08 -3.09
CA ASP A 3 -67.94 29.27 -4.39
C ASP A 3 -67.42 30.70 -4.46
N ILE A 4 -66.10 30.84 -4.56
CA ILE A 4 -65.42 32.11 -4.79
C ILE A 4 -65.62 32.44 -6.27
N THR A 5 -66.68 33.19 -6.58
CA THR A 5 -66.85 33.80 -7.89
C THR A 5 -65.76 34.86 -8.04
N ILE A 6 -64.68 34.53 -8.76
CA ILE A 6 -63.62 35.50 -9.08
C ILE A 6 -64.27 36.59 -9.92
N ASP A 7 -64.39 37.78 -9.34
CA ASP A 7 -65.01 38.94 -9.94
C ASP A 7 -64.30 39.30 -11.25
N SER A 8 -65.05 39.46 -12.34
CA SER A 8 -64.46 39.63 -13.68
C SER A 8 -63.59 40.89 -13.76
N GLU A 9 -63.89 41.89 -12.91
CA GLU A 9 -63.12 43.13 -12.76
C GLU A 9 -61.68 42.88 -12.27
N THR A 10 -61.47 41.86 -11.41
CA THR A 10 -60.14 41.51 -10.91
C THR A 10 -59.28 40.85 -11.99
N ILE A 11 -59.91 40.04 -12.84
CA ILE A 11 -59.26 39.40 -13.99
C ILE A 11 -58.89 40.45 -15.05
N GLU A 12 -59.74 41.45 -15.25
CA GLU A 12 -59.52 42.53 -16.22
C GLU A 12 -58.36 43.44 -15.81
N LYS A 13 -58.33 43.88 -14.54
CA LYS A 13 -57.19 44.62 -13.97
C LYS A 13 -55.88 43.81 -14.01
N ALA A 14 -55.94 42.51 -13.74
CA ALA A 14 -54.77 41.65 -13.84
C ALA A 14 -54.23 41.54 -15.27
N LYS A 15 -55.12 41.48 -16.28
CA LYS A 15 -54.73 41.51 -17.69
C LYS A 15 -54.12 42.85 -18.08
N GLU A 16 -54.66 43.95 -17.59
CA GLU A 16 -54.15 45.30 -17.88
C GLU A 16 -52.74 45.51 -17.30
N ILE A 17 -52.52 45.08 -16.05
CA ILE A 17 -51.19 45.09 -15.41
C ILE A 17 -50.21 44.17 -16.17
N LEU A 18 -50.67 43.00 -16.61
CA LEU A 18 -49.84 42.06 -17.37
C LEU A 18 -49.44 42.65 -18.74
N ASP A 19 -50.37 43.32 -19.40
CA ASP A 19 -50.14 43.94 -20.71
C ASP A 19 -49.24 45.18 -20.58
N GLU A 20 -49.39 45.95 -19.51
CA GLU A 20 -48.49 47.07 -19.19
C GLU A 20 -47.07 46.58 -18.83
N ALA A 21 -46.96 45.50 -18.04
CA ALA A 21 -45.68 44.85 -17.74
C ALA A 21 -45.02 44.27 -19.01
N ALA A 22 -45.82 43.65 -19.90
CA ALA A 22 -45.33 43.14 -21.19
C ALA A 22 -44.84 44.29 -22.09
N LYS A 23 -45.58 45.40 -22.17
CA LYS A 23 -45.17 46.60 -22.91
C LYS A 23 -43.91 47.22 -22.33
N LEU A 24 -43.77 47.29 -21.01
CA LEU A 24 -42.56 47.78 -20.33
C LEU A 24 -41.35 46.87 -20.59
N LEU A 25 -41.56 45.54 -20.57
CA LEU A 25 -40.53 44.56 -20.90
C LEU A 25 -40.09 44.67 -22.36
N ILE A 26 -41.03 44.77 -23.30
CA ILE A 26 -40.73 44.92 -24.74
C ILE A 26 -40.01 46.24 -24.99
N ARG A 27 -40.45 47.33 -24.35
CA ARG A 27 -39.82 48.66 -24.48
C ARG A 27 -38.39 48.67 -23.96
N ASN A 28 -38.11 47.96 -22.87
CA ASN A 28 -36.78 47.91 -22.25
C ASN A 28 -35.94 46.69 -22.67
N PHE A 29 -36.48 45.82 -23.54
CA PHE A 29 -35.82 44.63 -24.06
C PHE A 29 -34.42 44.89 -24.66
N PRO A 30 -34.17 45.98 -25.41
CA PRO A 30 -32.84 46.26 -25.95
C PRO A 30 -31.80 46.47 -24.84
N ALA A 31 -32.16 47.22 -23.80
CA ALA A 31 -31.27 47.50 -22.67
C ALA A 31 -31.01 46.26 -21.82
N ILE A 32 -32.04 45.43 -21.60
CA ILE A 32 -31.89 44.14 -20.89
C ILE A 32 -30.97 43.21 -21.67
N ARG A 33 -31.12 43.15 -23.00
CA ARG A 33 -30.25 42.34 -23.86
C ARG A 33 -28.79 42.81 -23.82
N GLU A 34 -28.57 44.11 -23.79
CA GLU A 34 -27.22 44.67 -23.77
C GLU A 34 -26.52 44.43 -22.42
N LEU A 35 -27.23 44.60 -21.31
CA LEU A 35 -26.75 44.21 -19.98
C LEU A 35 -26.48 42.71 -19.88
N ALA A 36 -27.39 41.87 -20.39
CA ALA A 36 -27.18 40.43 -20.40
C ALA A 36 -25.95 40.04 -21.22
N SER A 37 -25.73 40.68 -22.37
CA SER A 37 -24.54 40.45 -23.21
C SER A 37 -23.26 40.85 -22.49
N GLN A 38 -23.25 42.01 -21.82
CA GLN A 38 -22.09 42.49 -21.06
C GLN A 38 -21.78 41.59 -19.85
N ILE A 39 -22.80 41.11 -19.14
CA ILE A 39 -22.62 40.18 -18.02
C ILE A 39 -22.09 38.84 -18.52
N VAL A 40 -22.59 38.32 -19.64
CA VAL A 40 -22.10 37.07 -20.22
C VAL A 40 -20.64 37.19 -20.62
N GLU A 41 -20.20 38.29 -21.24
CA GLU A 41 -18.79 38.47 -21.60
C GLU A 41 -17.85 38.62 -20.40
N VAL A 42 -18.32 39.22 -19.29
CA VAL A 42 -17.53 39.37 -18.06
C VAL A 42 -17.49 38.08 -17.24
N VAL A 43 -18.60 37.33 -17.19
CA VAL A 43 -18.73 36.09 -16.41
C VAL A 43 -18.17 34.87 -17.16
N PHE A 44 -18.31 34.79 -18.50
CA PHE A 44 -17.85 33.67 -19.34
C PHE A 44 -16.45 33.87 -19.95
N VAL A 45 -15.50 34.31 -19.11
CA VAL A 45 -14.04 34.14 -19.30
C VAL A 45 -13.35 35.19 -20.20
N PRO A 46 -12.48 36.05 -19.63
CA PRO A 46 -11.54 36.84 -20.40
C PRO A 46 -10.64 35.91 -21.24
N ARG A 47 -10.54 36.15 -22.56
CA ARG A 47 -9.84 35.27 -23.54
C ARG A 47 -8.43 34.83 -23.11
N ALA A 48 -7.77 35.59 -22.24
CA ALA A 48 -6.46 35.27 -21.68
C ALA A 48 -6.47 34.08 -20.69
N ILE A 49 -7.49 33.98 -19.82
CA ILE A 49 -7.60 32.93 -18.78
C ILE A 49 -8.07 31.62 -19.40
N GLY A 50 -8.97 31.69 -20.39
CA GLY A 50 -9.50 30.52 -21.08
C GLY A 50 -8.40 29.68 -21.74
N ARG A 51 -7.42 30.33 -22.38
CA ARG A 51 -6.29 29.60 -23.00
C ARG A 51 -5.44 28.86 -21.98
N GLN A 52 -5.22 29.45 -20.80
CA GLN A 52 -4.40 28.84 -19.75
C GLN A 52 -5.12 27.66 -19.09
N LEU A 53 -6.43 27.78 -18.83
CA LEU A 53 -7.23 26.69 -18.28
C LEU A 53 -7.33 25.50 -19.25
N VAL A 54 -7.55 25.77 -20.53
CA VAL A 54 -7.57 24.71 -21.56
C VAL A 54 -6.22 23.99 -21.63
N LEU A 55 -5.11 24.73 -21.53
CA LEU A 55 -3.77 24.15 -21.54
C LEU A 55 -3.51 23.27 -20.31
N ALA A 56 -3.93 23.71 -19.13
CA ALA A 56 -3.81 22.96 -17.88
C ALA A 56 -4.62 21.66 -17.91
N VAL A 57 -5.89 21.73 -18.33
CA VAL A 57 -6.76 20.55 -18.47
C VAL A 57 -6.21 19.57 -19.51
N ALA A 58 -5.72 20.07 -20.65
CA ALA A 58 -5.09 19.23 -21.67
C ALA A 58 -3.81 18.55 -21.16
N LEU A 59 -3.05 19.21 -20.30
CA LEU A 59 -1.81 18.67 -19.72
C LEU A 59 -2.10 17.61 -18.66
N GLU A 60 -3.06 17.85 -17.77
CA GLU A 60 -3.48 16.88 -16.75
C GLU A 60 -4.09 15.61 -17.38
N THR A 61 -5.01 15.80 -18.34
CA THR A 61 -5.60 14.67 -19.08
C THR A 61 -4.56 13.95 -19.94
N GLY A 62 -3.63 14.70 -20.53
CA GLY A 62 -2.48 14.15 -21.26
C GLY A 62 -1.57 13.29 -20.39
N MET A 63 -1.26 13.75 -19.18
CA MET A 63 -0.45 13.00 -18.21
C MET A 63 -1.13 11.68 -17.80
N ILE A 64 -2.43 11.73 -17.50
CA ILE A 64 -3.20 10.54 -17.11
C ILE A 64 -3.29 9.54 -18.27
N THR A 65 -3.62 10.01 -19.48
CA THR A 65 -3.73 9.15 -20.67
C THR A 65 -2.38 8.54 -21.05
N LEU A 66 -1.29 9.29 -20.96
CA LEU A 66 0.06 8.77 -21.21
C LEU A 66 0.42 7.68 -20.19
N ASN A 67 0.14 7.90 -18.90
CA ASN A 67 0.41 6.91 -17.87
C ASN A 67 -0.41 5.62 -18.08
N GLN A 68 -1.69 5.75 -18.43
CA GLN A 68 -2.56 4.61 -18.78
C GLN A 68 -2.04 3.87 -20.02
N LEU A 69 -1.63 4.59 -21.06
CA LEU A 69 -1.09 4.01 -22.29
C LEU A 69 0.22 3.25 -22.02
N LEU A 70 1.12 3.80 -21.20
CA LEU A 70 2.36 3.13 -20.81
C LEU A 70 2.10 1.89 -19.96
N TYR A 71 1.11 1.94 -19.06
CA TYR A 71 0.69 0.76 -18.29
C TYR A 71 0.18 -0.36 -19.19
N ILE A 72 -0.72 -0.03 -20.14
CA ILE A 72 -1.25 -0.99 -21.12
C ILE A 72 -0.11 -1.53 -22.02
N GLY A 73 0.81 -0.66 -22.46
CA GLY A 73 1.97 -1.07 -23.25
C GLY A 73 2.88 -2.05 -22.52
N LYS A 74 3.15 -1.80 -21.22
CA LYS A 74 3.90 -2.73 -20.36
C LYS A 74 3.16 -4.06 -20.18
N ALA A 75 1.84 -4.03 -19.98
CA ALA A 75 1.02 -5.24 -19.84
C ALA A 75 1.01 -6.08 -21.14
N LEU A 76 0.90 -5.43 -22.29
CA LEU A 76 0.98 -6.10 -23.60
C LEU A 76 2.37 -6.69 -23.86
N MET A 77 3.44 -5.98 -23.52
CA MET A 77 4.81 -6.50 -23.63
C MET A 77 5.05 -7.65 -22.64
N ALA A 78 4.55 -7.56 -21.41
CA ALA A 78 4.62 -8.63 -20.43
C ALA A 78 3.94 -9.90 -20.97
N ASN A 79 2.74 -9.79 -21.56
CA ASN A 79 2.03 -10.92 -22.17
C ASN A 79 2.75 -11.57 -23.36
N PHE A 80 3.73 -10.88 -23.97
CA PHE A 80 4.53 -11.42 -25.06
C PHE A 80 5.80 -12.15 -24.59
N SER A 81 6.20 -11.95 -23.33
CA SER A 81 7.34 -12.66 -22.76
C SER A 81 6.97 -14.09 -22.44
N SER A 82 7.75 -15.06 -22.94
CA SER A 82 7.63 -16.47 -22.55
C SER A 82 7.72 -16.65 -21.02
N ARG A 83 8.48 -15.77 -20.35
CA ARG A 83 8.61 -15.74 -18.89
C ARG A 83 7.31 -15.40 -18.18
N SER A 84 6.54 -14.43 -18.68
CA SER A 84 5.27 -14.04 -18.03
C SER A 84 4.20 -15.12 -18.17
N ARG A 85 4.18 -15.86 -19.29
CA ARG A 85 3.28 -17.02 -19.43
C ARG A 85 3.66 -18.14 -18.47
N LEU A 86 4.96 -18.42 -18.33
CA LEU A 86 5.45 -19.41 -17.38
C LEU A 86 5.08 -19.04 -15.94
N ILE A 87 5.28 -17.77 -15.54
CA ILE A 87 4.86 -17.29 -14.22
C ILE A 87 3.35 -17.46 -14.02
N GLY A 88 2.52 -17.07 -15.00
CA GLY A 88 1.07 -17.24 -14.87
C GLY A 88 0.61 -18.71 -14.80
N GLN A 89 1.34 -19.64 -15.43
CA GLN A 89 1.10 -21.07 -15.28
C GLN A 89 1.45 -21.55 -13.88
N LEU A 90 2.62 -21.17 -13.36
CA LEU A 90 3.06 -21.51 -12.00
C LEU A 90 2.13 -20.91 -10.93
N GLU A 91 1.66 -19.67 -11.10
CA GLU A 91 0.67 -19.07 -10.20
C GLU A 91 -0.65 -19.87 -10.16
N THR A 92 -1.09 -20.37 -11.32
CA THR A 92 -2.28 -21.23 -11.40
C THR A 92 -2.05 -22.56 -10.70
N GLU A 93 -0.87 -23.16 -10.90
CA GLU A 93 -0.48 -24.41 -10.24
C GLU A 93 -0.37 -24.24 -8.72
N GLN A 94 0.24 -23.14 -8.27
CA GLN A 94 0.36 -22.79 -6.86
C GLN A 94 -0.99 -22.68 -6.17
N LEU A 95 -1.99 -22.08 -6.83
CA LEU A 95 -3.37 -21.99 -6.30
C LEU A 95 -4.07 -23.35 -6.21
N SER A 96 -3.63 -24.33 -7.01
CA SER A 96 -4.18 -25.69 -7.00
C SER A 96 -3.43 -26.67 -6.10
N SER A 97 -2.29 -26.27 -5.54
CA SER A 97 -1.47 -27.10 -4.65
C SER A 97 -2.24 -27.52 -3.40
N GLN A 98 -1.99 -28.76 -2.95
CA GLN A 98 -2.69 -29.32 -1.78
C GLN A 98 -1.81 -29.37 -0.53
N THR A 99 -0.50 -29.22 -0.71
CA THR A 99 0.48 -29.29 0.38
C THR A 99 1.29 -28.01 0.46
N GLN A 100 1.75 -27.67 1.66
CA GLN A 100 2.55 -26.47 1.87
C GLN A 100 3.93 -26.59 1.20
N ASP A 101 4.50 -27.79 1.14
CA ASP A 101 5.78 -28.05 0.48
C ASP A 101 5.67 -27.77 -1.03
N GLU A 102 4.65 -28.33 -1.70
CA GLU A 102 4.37 -28.07 -3.12
C GLU A 102 4.11 -26.58 -3.40
N TRP A 103 3.33 -25.92 -2.55
CA TRP A 103 3.07 -24.48 -2.67
C TRP A 103 4.38 -23.67 -2.59
N MET A 104 5.28 -24.06 -1.70
CA MET A 104 6.57 -23.41 -1.46
C MET A 104 7.54 -23.65 -2.63
N ASP A 105 7.65 -24.88 -3.12
CA ASP A 105 8.48 -25.22 -4.27
C ASP A 105 8.09 -24.39 -5.51
N ILE A 106 6.79 -24.15 -5.71
CA ILE A 106 6.31 -23.29 -6.81
C ILE A 106 6.62 -21.82 -6.54
N ALA A 107 6.47 -21.35 -5.29
CA ALA A 107 6.84 -19.99 -4.89
C ALA A 107 8.31 -19.69 -5.20
N GLU A 108 9.21 -20.62 -4.86
CA GLU A 108 10.64 -20.52 -5.12
C GLU A 108 10.96 -20.48 -6.62
N GLN A 109 10.26 -21.28 -7.43
CA GLN A 109 10.41 -21.26 -8.89
C GLN A 109 10.01 -19.90 -9.47
N ILE A 110 8.88 -19.33 -9.03
CA ILE A 110 8.44 -18.00 -9.47
C ILE A 110 9.47 -16.95 -9.06
N ASP A 111 9.95 -16.98 -7.82
CA ASP A 111 10.96 -16.05 -7.31
C ASP A 111 12.28 -16.14 -8.10
N ASN A 112 12.73 -17.34 -8.48
CA ASN A 112 13.92 -17.55 -9.30
C ASN A 112 13.75 -16.94 -10.71
N ILE A 113 12.59 -17.15 -11.35
CA ILE A 113 12.31 -16.53 -12.67
C ILE A 113 12.31 -15.00 -12.58
N GLN A 114 11.83 -14.45 -11.46
CA GLN A 114 11.79 -13.01 -11.20
C GLN A 114 13.11 -12.45 -10.65
N THR A 115 14.10 -13.30 -10.36
CA THR A 115 15.38 -12.93 -9.73
C THR A 115 15.24 -12.38 -8.29
N ASN A 116 14.14 -12.73 -7.62
CA ASN A 116 13.89 -12.35 -6.22
C ASN A 116 14.73 -13.19 -5.26
N ASP A 117 15.14 -14.39 -5.66
CA ASP A 117 16.10 -15.25 -4.96
C ASP A 117 17.43 -14.51 -4.68
N ALA A 118 17.99 -13.85 -5.70
CA ALA A 118 19.21 -13.07 -5.55
C ALA A 118 19.03 -11.90 -4.57
N TRP A 119 17.84 -11.27 -4.57
CA TRP A 119 17.51 -10.28 -3.57
C TRP A 119 17.42 -10.90 -2.17
N ARG A 120 16.79 -12.07 -2.00
CA ARG A 120 16.72 -12.74 -0.69
C ARG A 120 18.10 -13.08 -0.14
N SER A 121 19.00 -13.56 -1.01
CA SER A 121 20.37 -13.96 -0.65
C SER A 121 21.29 -12.79 -0.33
N GLU A 122 21.07 -11.61 -0.92
CA GLU A 122 21.87 -10.41 -0.64
C GLU A 122 21.58 -9.85 0.76
N PRO A 123 22.53 -9.92 1.71
CA PRO A 123 22.33 -9.39 3.07
C PRO A 123 22.33 -7.85 3.11
N ALA A 124 22.92 -7.16 2.13
CA ALA A 124 22.88 -5.70 2.12
C ALA A 124 21.46 -5.21 1.77
N CYS A 125 20.87 -4.41 2.65
CA CYS A 125 19.55 -3.83 2.43
C CYS A 125 19.40 -2.53 3.22
N ALA A 126 18.77 -1.51 2.63
CA ALA A 126 18.49 -0.26 3.32
C ALA A 126 17.32 -0.37 4.34
N LEU A 127 16.56 -1.47 4.29
CA LEU A 127 15.35 -1.66 5.10
C LEU A 127 15.65 -2.19 6.52
N TYR A 128 16.85 -2.71 6.75
CA TYR A 128 17.31 -3.20 8.05
C TYR A 128 18.81 -3.01 8.24
N GLU A 129 19.30 -3.13 9.47
CA GLU A 129 20.73 -3.01 9.79
C GLU A 129 21.45 -4.37 9.73
N SER A 130 21.98 -4.74 8.57
CA SER A 130 22.54 -6.08 8.30
C SER A 130 23.69 -6.48 9.22
N GLU A 131 24.61 -5.54 9.48
CA GLU A 131 25.77 -5.75 10.34
C GLU A 131 25.35 -6.06 11.78
N ARG A 132 24.33 -5.36 12.30
CA ARG A 132 23.84 -5.56 13.67
C ARG A 132 23.12 -6.88 13.84
N ILE A 133 22.33 -7.28 12.83
CA ILE A 133 21.66 -8.59 12.82
C ILE A 133 22.71 -9.71 12.80
N SER A 134 23.72 -9.60 11.94
CA SER A 134 24.80 -10.59 11.83
C SER A 134 25.59 -10.70 13.14
N ALA A 135 26.00 -9.57 13.73
CA ALA A 135 26.69 -9.56 15.01
C ALA A 135 25.85 -10.19 16.13
N ARG A 136 24.52 -10.01 16.10
CA ARG A 136 23.62 -10.62 17.07
C ARG A 136 23.47 -12.13 16.86
N ILE A 137 23.43 -12.59 15.62
CA ILE A 137 23.46 -14.03 15.31
C ILE A 137 24.74 -14.65 15.87
N ASP A 138 25.89 -14.02 15.62
CA ASP A 138 27.18 -14.50 16.10
C ASP A 138 27.25 -14.54 17.64
N GLU A 139 26.72 -13.53 18.33
CA GLU A 139 26.61 -13.47 19.79
C GLU A 139 25.82 -14.67 20.34
N PHE A 140 24.63 -14.95 19.79
CA PHE A 140 23.82 -16.09 20.22
C PHE A 140 24.51 -17.43 19.95
N VAL A 141 25.08 -17.59 18.76
CA VAL A 141 25.82 -18.82 18.40
C VAL A 141 27.03 -19.03 19.32
N HIS A 142 27.74 -17.96 19.68
CA HIS A 142 28.88 -18.04 20.60
C HIS A 142 28.46 -18.46 22.02
N LEU A 143 27.39 -17.87 22.57
CA LEU A 143 26.86 -18.21 23.89
C LEU A 143 26.37 -19.66 23.95
N MET A 144 25.64 -20.13 22.92
CA MET A 144 25.22 -21.53 22.82
C MET A 144 26.42 -22.49 22.75
N ARG A 145 27.45 -22.18 21.96
CA ARG A 145 28.67 -23.01 21.86
C ARG A 145 29.42 -23.12 23.19
N ARG A 146 29.46 -22.05 23.97
CA ARG A 146 30.07 -22.02 25.31
C ARG A 146 29.18 -22.61 26.40
N ARG A 147 27.93 -22.93 26.08
CA ARG A 147 26.90 -23.36 27.03
C ARG A 147 26.68 -22.36 28.18
N ASP A 148 26.85 -21.06 27.89
CA ASP A 148 26.65 -20.00 28.87
C ASP A 148 25.16 -19.63 28.92
N ILE A 149 24.39 -20.46 29.63
CA ILE A 149 22.91 -20.40 29.59
C ILE A 149 22.40 -19.12 30.27
N PHE A 150 23.01 -18.67 31.36
CA PHE A 150 22.57 -17.46 32.07
C PHE A 150 22.79 -16.20 31.22
N ASP A 151 23.96 -16.06 30.59
CA ASP A 151 24.22 -14.94 29.70
C ASP A 151 23.35 -15.02 28.43
N LEU A 152 23.07 -16.23 27.92
CA LEU A 152 22.14 -16.43 26.81
C LEU A 152 20.72 -15.98 27.18
N MET A 153 20.20 -16.40 28.33
CA MET A 153 18.89 -15.98 28.84
C MET A 153 18.82 -14.46 29.03
N PHE A 154 19.86 -13.85 29.62
CA PHE A 154 19.92 -12.40 29.79
C PHE A 154 19.91 -11.67 28.43
N THR A 155 20.72 -12.15 27.48
CA THR A 155 20.84 -11.55 26.14
C THR A 155 19.57 -11.72 25.33
N LEU A 156 18.87 -12.86 25.42
CA LEU A 156 17.58 -13.09 24.78
C LEU A 156 16.50 -12.16 25.35
N ARG A 157 16.43 -12.02 26.68
CA ARG A 157 15.43 -11.18 27.36
C ARG A 157 15.52 -9.70 26.97
N GLY A 158 16.73 -9.15 26.88
CA GLY A 158 16.95 -7.79 26.37
C GLY A 158 17.07 -7.71 24.84
N GLY A 159 17.17 -8.86 24.19
CA GLY A 159 17.51 -9.01 22.77
C GLY A 159 16.31 -8.94 21.85
N ILE A 160 15.19 -9.51 22.28
CA ILE A 160 13.99 -9.71 21.48
C ILE A 160 13.03 -8.53 21.71
N ALA A 161 13.34 -7.40 21.09
CA ALA A 161 12.44 -6.23 21.07
C ALA A 161 11.62 -6.20 19.78
N ARG A 162 10.39 -5.68 19.87
CA ARG A 162 9.52 -5.49 18.70
C ARG A 162 10.20 -4.55 17.69
N ASN A 163 10.33 -5.00 16.44
CA ASN A 163 10.97 -4.28 15.34
C ASN A 163 12.43 -3.82 15.60
N LYS A 164 13.23 -4.65 16.27
CA LYS A 164 14.66 -4.37 16.43
C LYS A 164 15.37 -4.38 15.07
N PHE A 165 16.27 -3.43 14.83
CA PHE A 165 17.10 -3.36 13.62
C PHE A 165 16.33 -3.27 12.28
N GLY A 166 15.04 -2.97 12.29
CA GLY A 166 14.20 -2.93 11.08
C GLY A 166 13.66 -4.29 10.63
N LEU A 167 13.73 -5.33 11.49
CA LEU A 167 13.30 -6.69 11.15
C LEU A 167 11.82 -6.83 10.77
N LEU A 168 10.96 -5.85 11.13
CA LEU A 168 9.53 -5.85 10.79
C LEU A 168 9.17 -4.83 9.70
N HIS A 169 10.14 -4.36 8.92
CA HIS A 169 9.87 -3.43 7.83
C HIS A 169 9.01 -4.12 6.74
N GLU A 170 7.86 -3.53 6.38
CA GLU A 170 6.88 -4.12 5.45
C GLU A 170 7.47 -4.51 4.09
N GLY A 171 8.37 -3.68 3.55
CA GLY A 171 9.07 -3.93 2.28
C GLY A 171 9.93 -5.20 2.24
N LEU A 172 10.18 -5.85 3.39
CA LEU A 172 10.87 -7.14 3.46
C LEU A 172 9.95 -8.32 3.14
N PHE A 173 8.64 -8.15 3.23
CA PHE A 173 7.66 -9.23 3.10
C PHE A 173 6.81 -9.14 1.84
N SER A 174 7.02 -8.11 1.01
CA SER A 174 6.23 -7.86 -0.20
C SER A 174 6.94 -8.20 -1.51
N ARG A 175 8.23 -8.55 -1.46
CA ARG A 175 9.06 -8.67 -2.66
C ARG A 175 9.20 -10.10 -3.20
N ALA A 176 9.27 -11.09 -2.32
CA ALA A 176 9.44 -12.49 -2.71
C ALA A 176 8.27 -13.31 -2.16
N LEU A 177 7.89 -14.38 -2.86
CA LEU A 177 6.77 -15.24 -2.51
C LEU A 177 7.17 -16.30 -1.48
N ALA A 178 8.33 -16.92 -1.65
CA ALA A 178 8.79 -18.02 -0.81
C ALA A 178 9.25 -17.57 0.59
N GLY A 179 9.45 -16.28 0.81
CA GLY A 179 9.89 -15.78 2.10
C GLY A 179 10.46 -14.37 2.05
N THR A 180 11.26 -14.05 3.05
CA THR A 180 11.91 -12.75 3.18
C THR A 180 13.42 -12.89 2.93
N LYS A 181 14.19 -11.90 3.36
CA LYS A 181 15.64 -11.90 3.31
C LYS A 181 16.20 -13.06 4.13
N VAL A 182 17.13 -13.83 3.56
CA VAL A 182 17.73 -15.02 4.19
C VAL A 182 18.36 -14.68 5.54
N LEU A 183 18.97 -13.49 5.67
CA LEU A 183 19.55 -13.04 6.94
C LEU A 183 18.50 -12.85 8.04
N VAL A 184 17.30 -12.36 7.68
CA VAL A 184 16.19 -12.18 8.62
C VAL A 184 15.64 -13.54 9.05
N GLU A 185 15.46 -14.47 8.12
CA GLU A 185 15.05 -15.85 8.42
C GLU A 185 16.08 -16.55 9.33
N THR A 186 17.37 -16.42 8.99
CA THR A 186 18.49 -16.97 9.78
C THR A 186 18.47 -16.43 11.20
N TYR A 187 18.27 -15.12 11.38
CA TYR A 187 18.16 -14.51 12.69
C TYR A 187 17.05 -15.14 13.54
N HIS A 188 15.84 -15.29 12.98
CA HIS A 188 14.72 -15.88 13.70
C HIS A 188 14.98 -17.35 14.03
N ASN A 189 15.54 -18.12 13.10
CA ASN A 189 15.91 -19.51 13.34
C ASN A 189 16.93 -19.65 14.47
N VAL A 190 17.93 -18.76 14.54
CA VAL A 190 18.92 -18.74 15.63
C VAL A 190 18.30 -18.36 16.96
N VAL A 191 17.35 -17.41 16.97
CA VAL A 191 16.58 -17.07 18.18
C VAL A 191 15.77 -18.28 18.66
N CYS A 192 15.05 -18.97 17.78
CA CYS A 192 14.32 -20.19 18.13
C CYS A 192 15.25 -21.26 18.69
N ALA A 193 16.36 -21.55 18.00
CA ALA A 193 17.36 -22.50 18.46
C ALA A 193 17.96 -22.13 19.83
N ALA A 194 18.16 -20.84 20.10
CA ALA A 194 18.64 -20.37 21.40
C ALA A 194 17.59 -20.51 22.50
N LEU A 195 16.30 -20.31 22.20
CA LEU A 195 15.20 -20.56 23.13
C LEU A 195 15.09 -22.06 23.44
N ASP A 196 15.12 -22.91 22.42
CA ASP A 196 15.11 -24.37 22.57
C ASP A 196 16.31 -24.85 23.39
N PHE A 197 17.50 -24.28 23.13
CA PHE A 197 18.70 -24.58 23.90
C PHE A 197 18.56 -24.22 25.39
N CYS A 198 17.92 -23.10 25.72
CA CYS A 198 17.62 -22.73 27.10
C CYS A 198 16.58 -23.65 27.75
N CYS A 199 15.58 -24.12 26.99
CA CYS A 199 14.56 -25.07 27.45
C CYS A 199 15.17 -26.45 27.75
N ASP A 200 15.95 -26.97 26.82
CA ASP A 200 16.45 -28.35 26.81
C ASP A 200 17.84 -28.49 27.47
N ALA A 201 18.36 -27.41 28.05
CA ALA A 201 19.68 -27.35 28.66
C ALA A 201 19.90 -28.53 29.65
N PRO A 202 20.79 -29.49 29.32
CA PRO A 202 21.06 -30.62 30.19
C PRO A 202 21.92 -30.16 31.38
N VAL A 203 21.56 -30.64 32.57
CA VAL A 203 22.33 -30.40 33.80
C VAL A 203 23.63 -31.17 33.70
N LEU A 204 24.78 -30.48 33.74
CA LEU A 204 26.08 -31.13 33.70
C LEU A 204 26.31 -31.90 35.03
N PRO A 205 27.09 -33.00 35.01
CA PRO A 205 27.41 -33.73 36.23
C PRO A 205 28.17 -32.84 37.22
N GLY A 206 27.53 -32.46 38.32
CA GLY A 206 28.11 -31.61 39.37
C GLY A 206 27.62 -30.17 39.40
N ASP A 207 26.82 -29.74 38.42
CA ASP A 207 26.13 -28.45 38.46
C ASP A 207 24.72 -28.61 39.02
N ASP A 208 24.26 -27.57 39.73
CA ASP A 208 22.86 -27.51 40.16
C ASP A 208 21.94 -27.27 38.95
N PRO A 209 20.78 -27.93 38.88
CA PRO A 209 19.79 -27.64 37.84
C PRO A 209 19.34 -26.19 37.93
N ILE A 210 19.11 -25.56 36.77
CA ILE A 210 18.54 -24.20 36.73
C ILE A 210 17.20 -24.22 37.48
N PRO A 211 17.02 -23.37 38.50
CA PRO A 211 15.78 -23.34 39.28
C PRO A 211 14.56 -23.10 38.40
N THR A 212 13.46 -23.79 38.68
CA THR A 212 12.20 -23.64 37.92
C THR A 212 11.72 -22.19 37.90
N GLU A 213 11.89 -21.45 39.00
CA GLU A 213 11.53 -20.02 39.05
C GLU A 213 12.35 -19.17 38.08
N ALA A 214 13.65 -19.45 37.90
CA ALA A 214 14.49 -18.72 36.95
C ALA A 214 14.07 -19.02 35.49
N ARG A 215 13.66 -20.26 35.21
CA ARG A 215 13.09 -20.63 33.91
C ARG A 215 11.77 -19.93 33.65
N LEU A 216 10.86 -19.90 34.62
CA LEU A 216 9.57 -19.24 34.52
C LEU A 216 9.67 -17.71 34.46
N ALA A 217 10.68 -17.11 35.10
CA ALA A 217 10.89 -15.66 35.03
C ALA A 217 11.36 -15.18 33.66
N PHE A 218 11.95 -16.08 32.86
CA PHE A 218 12.47 -15.78 31.53
C PHE A 218 11.37 -15.72 30.46
N PHE A 219 10.45 -16.69 30.46
CA PHE A 219 9.28 -16.75 29.57
C PHE A 219 8.16 -15.80 30.02
#